data_AF-A0A6A5QAF0-F1
#
_entry.id   AF-A0A6A5QAF0-F1
#
_cell.length_a   1.000
_cell.length_b   1.000
_cell.length_c   1.000
_cell.angle_alpha   90.00
_cell.angle_beta   90.00
_cell.angle_gamma   90.00
#
_symmetry.space_group_name_H-M   'P 1'
#
loop_
_entity.id
_entity.type
_entity.pdbx_description
1 polymer ?
#
loop_
_entity_poly.entity_id
_entity_poly.type
_entity_poly.pdbx_seq_one_letter_code
_entity_poly.pdbx_strand_id
1 'polypeptide(L)'
;MVKYYPSLNENHIDFITSQPLFFVASAPWAGEHINVSPKGHPSRTFSILGPNTVAYLDATGSGCETISHVYENGRVTVMFCSFGPSPQIMRLFCKGRVVEKWDQYYQELRAKMATENGGEVDVTGARAIIVLKIKKVQTSCGFGVPMINNDKNAPLEGTGDAVTLVEHDEDTTANEDWKPRETMDTWARKMLEKQELMDYQKMSNHQSLDGLPGLLSARRALDQNLAIEDTKAWFQKVSRQQDAVFFGIGLGVLLMIVLSLVGVLSIRPLFLYHFLNYQRRQIGVPEESVHKSEL
;
A
#
# COMPACT_ATOMS: atom_id res chain seq x y z
N MET A 1 -21.20 -3.72 16.47
CA MET A 1 -21.16 -2.37 15.85
C MET A 1 -19.72 -1.96 15.61
N VAL A 2 -19.43 -1.22 14.53
CA VAL A 2 -18.08 -0.72 14.23
C VAL A 2 -17.70 0.37 15.25
N LYS A 3 -16.47 0.33 15.77
CA LYS A 3 -15.89 1.39 16.62
C LYS A 3 -14.60 1.91 16.01
N TYR A 4 -14.32 3.19 16.23
CA TYR A 4 -13.10 3.85 15.76
C TYR A 4 -12.35 4.48 16.93
N TYR A 5 -11.02 4.43 16.86
CA TYR A 5 -10.14 5.00 17.87
C TYR A 5 -9.01 5.81 17.21
N PRO A 6 -8.53 6.88 17.85
CA PRO A 6 -7.41 7.65 17.34
C PRO A 6 -6.08 6.88 17.42
N SER A 7 -5.94 5.98 18.40
CA SER A 7 -4.71 5.23 18.70
C SER A 7 -5.02 3.82 19.27
N LEU A 8 -3.98 3.00 19.41
CA LEU A 8 -4.05 1.74 20.16
C LEU A 8 -4.23 2.01 21.67
N ASN A 9 -4.92 1.09 22.34
CA ASN A 9 -5.01 0.98 23.79
C ASN A 9 -4.55 -0.43 24.20
N GLU A 10 -4.49 -0.73 25.50
CA GLU A 10 -4.01 -2.03 26.02
C GLU A 10 -4.80 -3.20 25.44
N ASN A 11 -6.14 -3.17 25.49
CA ASN A 11 -6.97 -4.22 24.89
C ASN A 11 -6.70 -4.44 23.39
N HIS A 12 -6.34 -3.38 22.65
CA HIS A 12 -5.97 -3.52 21.25
C HIS A 12 -4.62 -4.19 21.06
N ILE A 13 -3.67 -3.89 21.94
CA ILE A 13 -2.34 -4.50 21.94
C ILE A 13 -2.47 -5.99 22.22
N ASP A 14 -3.22 -6.37 23.27
CA ASP A 14 -3.46 -7.77 23.65
C ASP A 14 -4.17 -8.56 22.54
N PHE A 15 -5.13 -7.91 21.87
CA PHE A 15 -5.78 -8.50 20.71
C PHE A 15 -4.78 -8.74 19.56
N ILE A 16 -3.92 -7.78 19.25
CA ILE A 16 -2.94 -7.91 18.17
C ILE A 16 -1.93 -9.04 18.47
N THR A 17 -1.41 -9.10 19.70
CA THR A 17 -0.40 -10.08 20.11
C THR A 17 -0.94 -11.50 20.19
N SER A 18 -2.24 -11.68 20.43
CA SER A 18 -2.91 -12.99 20.43
C SER A 18 -3.22 -13.54 19.05
N GLN A 19 -3.06 -12.76 17.96
CA GLN A 19 -3.36 -13.28 16.63
C GLN A 19 -2.22 -14.15 16.06
N PRO A 20 -2.54 -15.21 15.30
CA PRO A 20 -1.55 -16.08 14.67
C PRO A 20 -0.99 -15.52 13.35
N LEU A 21 -1.70 -14.57 12.74
CA LEU A 21 -1.35 -13.91 11.48
C LEU A 21 -1.99 -12.51 11.38
N PHE A 22 -1.50 -11.71 10.45
CA PHE A 22 -2.11 -10.45 10.05
C PHE A 22 -2.13 -10.32 8.52
N PHE A 23 -2.99 -9.46 8.01
CA PHE A 23 -3.06 -9.13 6.59
C PHE A 23 -2.56 -7.73 6.35
N VAL A 24 -1.79 -7.54 5.30
CA VAL A 24 -1.33 -6.23 4.84
C VAL A 24 -1.96 -5.94 3.50
N ALA A 25 -2.83 -4.93 3.46
CA ALA A 25 -3.42 -4.41 2.25
C ALA A 25 -2.74 -3.09 1.86
N SER A 26 -2.45 -2.93 0.58
CA SER A 26 -1.88 -1.71 0.00
C SER A 26 -2.41 -1.53 -1.40
N ALA A 27 -2.46 -0.29 -1.86
CA ALA A 27 -2.91 0.01 -3.21
C ALA A 27 -2.01 1.09 -3.82
N PRO A 28 -1.73 0.99 -5.13
CA PRO A 28 -1.09 2.07 -5.86
C PRO A 28 -2.04 3.27 -5.90
N TRP A 29 -1.51 4.43 -6.25
CA TRP A 29 -2.28 5.65 -6.39
C TRP A 29 -3.15 5.60 -7.64
N ALA A 30 -2.58 5.09 -8.74
CA ALA A 30 -3.25 4.99 -10.03
C ALA A 30 -3.01 3.64 -10.73
N GLY A 31 -2.50 2.61 -10.05
CA GLY A 31 -2.33 1.26 -10.61
C GLY A 31 -3.63 0.46 -10.65
N GLU A 32 -3.60 -0.65 -11.37
CA GLU A 32 -4.78 -1.50 -11.58
C GLU A 32 -4.98 -2.51 -10.44
N HIS A 33 -3.90 -2.85 -9.73
CA HIS A 33 -3.90 -3.97 -8.80
C HIS A 33 -3.88 -3.51 -7.34
N ILE A 34 -4.87 -3.96 -6.56
CA ILE A 34 -4.83 -3.83 -5.10
C ILE A 34 -4.14 -5.07 -4.53
N ASN A 35 -3.14 -4.86 -3.68
CA ASN A 35 -2.39 -5.94 -3.07
C ASN A 35 -2.94 -6.28 -1.67
N VAL A 36 -3.06 -7.57 -1.37
CA VAL A 36 -3.30 -8.09 -0.02
C VAL A 36 -2.39 -9.29 0.23
N SER A 37 -1.70 -9.29 1.37
CA SER A 37 -0.76 -10.36 1.71
C SER A 37 -0.94 -10.81 3.17
N PRO A 38 -1.14 -12.11 3.43
CA PRO A 38 -1.07 -12.65 4.78
C PRO A 38 0.39 -12.71 5.25
N LYS A 39 0.61 -12.42 6.52
CA LYS A 39 1.90 -12.46 7.20
C LYS A 39 1.73 -13.27 8.49
N GLY A 40 2.53 -14.31 8.66
CA GLY A 40 2.47 -15.20 9.81
C GLY A 40 3.40 -14.74 10.94
N HIS A 41 3.21 -15.34 12.12
CA HIS A 41 4.04 -15.12 13.31
C HIS A 41 4.15 -13.64 13.73
N PRO A 42 3.02 -12.97 14.07
CA PRO A 42 3.06 -11.59 14.54
C PRO A 42 3.99 -11.41 15.73
N SER A 43 4.03 -12.37 16.66
CA SER A 43 4.95 -12.34 17.81
C SER A 43 6.43 -12.22 17.45
N ARG A 44 6.85 -12.71 16.27
CA ARG A 44 8.25 -12.66 15.79
C ARG A 44 8.52 -11.61 14.73
N THR A 45 7.47 -11.08 14.10
CA THR A 45 7.61 -10.25 12.90
C THR A 45 6.91 -8.90 12.99
N PHE A 46 6.02 -8.69 13.96
CA PHE A 46 5.25 -7.46 14.15
C PHE A 46 5.52 -6.91 15.56
N SER A 47 5.75 -5.60 15.65
CA SER A 47 6.05 -4.92 16.91
C SER A 47 5.23 -3.64 17.03
N ILE A 48 4.74 -3.39 18.24
CA ILE A 48 4.03 -2.16 18.58
C ILE A 48 5.06 -1.24 19.24
N LEU A 49 5.43 -0.15 18.54
CA LEU A 49 6.49 0.77 18.95
C LEU A 49 5.97 1.98 19.74
N GLY A 50 4.66 2.01 19.98
CA GLY A 50 3.91 3.04 20.69
C GLY A 50 2.44 3.09 20.22
N PRO A 51 1.59 3.96 20.83
CA PRO A 51 0.14 3.98 20.58
C PRO A 51 -0.27 4.24 19.13
N ASN A 52 0.60 4.88 18.35
CA ASN A 52 0.35 5.26 16.96
C ASN A 52 1.43 4.78 15.99
N THR A 53 2.27 3.84 16.39
CA THR A 53 3.37 3.38 15.56
C THR A 53 3.58 1.89 15.75
N VAL A 54 3.53 1.17 14.64
CA VAL A 54 3.81 -0.26 14.58
C VAL A 54 4.84 -0.51 13.48
N ALA A 55 5.52 -1.63 13.54
CA ALA A 55 6.46 -2.03 12.50
C ALA A 55 6.35 -3.53 12.26
N TYR A 56 6.65 -3.96 11.03
CA TYR A 56 6.83 -5.38 10.77
C TYR A 56 8.02 -5.67 9.86
N LEU A 57 8.61 -6.85 10.03
CA LEU A 57 9.67 -7.37 9.17
C LEU A 57 9.06 -7.89 7.86
N ASP A 58 9.48 -7.33 6.74
CA ASP A 58 9.14 -7.85 5.43
C ASP A 58 10.22 -8.83 4.98
N ALA A 59 9.86 -10.12 4.96
CA ALA A 59 10.69 -11.19 4.42
C ALA A 59 10.71 -11.18 2.89
N THR A 60 11.78 -11.73 2.31
CA THR A 60 11.90 -11.91 0.86
C THR A 60 10.78 -12.80 0.35
N GLY A 61 10.06 -12.32 -0.65
CA GLY A 61 9.02 -13.06 -1.36
C GLY A 61 9.05 -12.73 -2.86
N SER A 62 8.17 -13.39 -3.61
CA SER A 62 8.12 -13.29 -5.07
C SER A 62 7.73 -11.91 -5.63
N GLY A 63 7.22 -11.00 -4.79
CA GLY A 63 6.84 -9.66 -5.20
C GLY A 63 7.24 -8.59 -4.17
N CYS A 64 7.02 -7.33 -4.53
CA CYS A 64 7.33 -6.16 -3.69
C CYS A 64 6.20 -5.12 -3.65
N GLU A 65 4.97 -5.51 -4.00
CA GLU A 65 3.80 -4.62 -4.12
C GLU A 65 3.65 -3.62 -2.95
N THR A 66 3.65 -4.10 -1.70
CA THR A 66 3.51 -3.21 -0.54
C THR A 66 4.65 -2.19 -0.45
N ILE A 67 5.88 -2.57 -0.78
CA ILE A 67 7.04 -1.67 -0.78
C ILE A 67 6.86 -0.60 -1.84
N SER A 68 6.49 -0.99 -3.06
CA SER A 68 6.24 -0.06 -4.17
C SER A 68 5.09 0.91 -3.88
N HIS A 69 3.97 0.41 -3.34
CA HIS A 69 2.84 1.26 -2.95
C HIS A 69 3.20 2.22 -1.81
N VAL A 70 4.05 1.79 -0.89
CA VAL A 70 4.55 2.65 0.19
C VAL A 70 5.46 3.75 -0.37
N TYR A 71 6.37 3.44 -1.29
CA TYR A 71 7.20 4.45 -1.95
C TYR A 71 6.37 5.47 -2.75
N GLU A 72 5.32 5.03 -3.42
CA GLU A 72 4.52 5.90 -4.27
C GLU A 72 3.54 6.79 -3.48
N ASN A 73 2.82 6.21 -2.53
CA ASN A 73 1.73 6.91 -1.84
C ASN A 73 1.63 6.61 -0.34
N GLY A 74 2.35 5.62 0.18
CA GLY A 74 2.44 5.34 1.60
C GLY A 74 1.20 4.72 2.25
N ARG A 75 0.09 4.48 1.54
CA ARG A 75 -1.15 4.00 2.19
C ARG A 75 -1.08 2.50 2.42
N VAL A 76 -1.27 2.10 3.68
CA VAL A 76 -1.30 0.68 4.08
C VAL A 76 -2.41 0.49 5.10
N THR A 77 -3.12 -0.64 5.00
CA THR A 77 -4.02 -1.11 6.06
C THR A 77 -3.51 -2.45 6.57
N VAL A 78 -3.33 -2.55 7.88
CA VAL A 78 -3.07 -3.84 8.54
C VAL A 78 -4.37 -4.34 9.13
N MET A 79 -4.69 -5.62 8.93
CA MET A 79 -5.89 -6.24 9.48
C MET A 79 -5.53 -7.47 10.30
N PHE A 80 -6.16 -7.57 11.47
CA PHE A 80 -6.12 -8.71 12.38
C PHE A 80 -7.52 -9.28 12.48
N CYS A 81 -7.66 -10.61 12.47
CA CYS A 81 -8.94 -11.30 12.60
C CYS A 81 -8.81 -12.40 13.64
N SER A 82 -9.77 -12.46 14.56
CA SER A 82 -9.89 -13.54 15.51
C SER A 82 -10.39 -14.80 14.82
N PHE A 83 -9.74 -15.92 15.15
CA PHE A 83 -10.18 -17.27 14.80
C PHE A 83 -10.58 -18.09 16.03
N GLY A 84 -10.55 -17.47 17.21
CA GLY A 84 -10.98 -18.06 18.48
C GLY A 84 -12.44 -17.75 18.81
N PRO A 85 -12.87 -17.98 20.07
CA PRO A 85 -14.28 -17.88 20.46
C PRO A 85 -14.83 -16.45 20.43
N SER A 86 -13.97 -15.43 20.59
CA SER A 86 -14.38 -14.01 20.56
C SER A 86 -14.25 -13.43 19.15
N PRO A 87 -15.35 -13.14 18.45
CA PRO A 87 -15.32 -12.72 17.04
C PRO A 87 -15.00 -11.24 16.89
N GLN A 88 -13.74 -10.93 16.53
CA GLN A 88 -13.28 -9.57 16.32
C GLN A 88 -12.43 -9.43 15.05
N ILE A 89 -12.63 -8.32 14.33
CA ILE A 89 -11.76 -7.85 13.26
C ILE A 89 -11.25 -6.47 13.67
N MET A 90 -9.93 -6.28 13.57
CA MET A 90 -9.28 -4.99 13.79
C MET A 90 -8.54 -4.53 12.54
N ARG A 91 -8.67 -3.25 12.21
CA ARG A 91 -7.93 -2.61 11.11
C ARG A 91 -7.15 -1.42 11.63
N LEU A 92 -5.88 -1.33 11.21
CA LEU A 92 -5.01 -0.20 11.42
C LEU A 92 -4.82 0.53 10.09
N PHE A 93 -5.44 1.69 9.96
CA PHE A 93 -5.27 2.55 8.77
C PHE A 93 -4.00 3.38 8.95
N CYS A 94 -3.01 3.16 8.08
CA CYS A 94 -1.66 3.65 8.30
C CYS A 94 -1.12 4.45 7.11
N LYS A 95 -0.10 5.26 7.42
CA LYS A 95 0.92 5.69 6.44
C LYS A 95 2.23 4.97 6.74
N GLY A 96 2.79 4.32 5.72
CA GLY A 96 3.99 3.52 5.82
C GLY A 96 5.26 4.27 5.40
N ARG A 97 6.39 3.76 5.88
CA ARG A 97 7.75 4.05 5.41
C ARG A 97 8.51 2.72 5.33
N VAL A 98 9.23 2.52 4.24
CA VAL A 98 10.13 1.37 4.07
C VAL A 98 11.51 1.73 4.63
N VAL A 99 12.09 0.83 5.40
CA VAL A 99 13.46 0.91 5.92
C VAL A 99 14.19 -0.34 5.47
N GLU A 100 14.97 -0.23 4.41
CA GLU A 100 15.73 -1.37 3.88
C GLU A 100 16.94 -1.71 4.75
N LYS A 101 17.50 -2.91 4.58
CA LYS A 101 18.66 -3.39 5.36
C LYS A 101 19.87 -2.43 5.40
N TRP A 102 20.06 -1.65 4.35
CA TRP A 102 21.19 -0.72 4.19
C TRP A 102 20.89 0.69 4.72
N ASP A 103 19.66 0.95 5.15
CA ASP A 103 19.29 2.23 5.78
C ASP A 103 19.97 2.32 7.16
N GLN A 104 20.53 3.49 7.47
CA GLN A 104 21.22 3.75 8.74
C GLN A 104 20.34 3.48 9.98
N TYR A 105 19.01 3.65 9.85
CA TYR A 105 18.06 3.44 10.95
C TYR A 105 17.62 1.98 11.09
N TYR A 106 18.02 1.08 10.19
CA TYR A 106 17.55 -0.31 10.19
C TYR A 106 17.90 -1.01 11.50
N GLN A 107 19.16 -0.95 11.93
CA GLN A 107 19.63 -1.65 13.13
C GLN A 107 19.00 -1.09 14.41
N GLU A 108 18.88 0.24 14.51
CA GLU A 108 18.20 0.90 15.64
C GLU A 108 16.73 0.45 15.74
N LEU A 109 16.02 0.40 14.59
CA LEU A 109 14.64 -0.07 14.56
C LEU A 109 14.52 -1.56 14.88
N ARG A 110 15.43 -2.42 14.41
CA ARG A 110 15.45 -3.85 14.80
C ARG A 110 15.62 -4.00 16.31
N ALA A 111 16.55 -3.27 16.92
CA ALA A 111 16.80 -3.31 18.35
C ALA A 111 15.58 -2.81 19.15
N LYS A 112 14.92 -1.75 18.68
CA LYS A 112 13.67 -1.27 19.29
C LYS A 112 12.56 -2.33 19.19
N MET A 113 12.36 -2.92 18.02
CA MET A 113 11.39 -4.01 17.83
C MET A 113 11.64 -5.18 18.79
N ALA A 114 12.89 -5.58 18.95
CA ALA A 114 13.28 -6.65 19.89
C ALA A 114 12.94 -6.28 21.35
N THR A 115 13.25 -5.06 21.74
CA THR A 115 12.97 -4.56 23.10
C THR A 115 11.47 -4.57 23.41
N GLU A 116 10.64 -4.07 22.49
CA GLU A 116 9.17 -3.99 22.69
C GLU A 116 8.48 -5.36 22.65
N ASN A 117 9.08 -6.36 21.99
CA ASN A 117 8.55 -7.73 21.94
C ASN A 117 9.13 -8.64 23.05
N GLY A 118 9.96 -8.12 23.95
CA GLY A 118 10.54 -8.89 25.06
C GLY A 118 11.56 -9.96 24.64
N GLY A 119 12.17 -9.85 23.46
CA GLY A 119 13.10 -10.86 22.92
C GLY A 119 13.50 -10.63 21.46
N GLU A 120 14.07 -11.63 20.81
CA GLU A 120 14.45 -11.51 19.39
C GLU A 120 13.22 -11.52 18.47
N VAL A 121 12.99 -10.39 17.80
CA VAL A 121 12.16 -10.32 16.59
C VAL A 121 13.06 -10.75 15.45
N ASP A 122 12.75 -11.82 14.72
CA ASP A 122 13.51 -12.19 13.53
C ASP A 122 12.69 -13.00 12.51
N VAL A 123 13.10 -12.86 11.25
CA VAL A 123 12.61 -13.68 10.15
C VAL A 123 13.72 -13.90 9.14
N THR A 124 13.94 -15.16 8.76
CA THR A 124 15.00 -15.49 7.81
C THR A 124 14.72 -14.80 6.48
N GLY A 125 15.74 -14.15 5.93
CA GLY A 125 15.59 -13.45 4.64
C GLY A 125 14.77 -12.16 4.72
N ALA A 126 14.63 -11.54 5.90
CA ALA A 126 14.16 -10.16 6.03
C ALA A 126 14.87 -9.26 5.00
N ARG A 127 14.15 -8.39 4.30
CA ARG A 127 14.71 -7.43 3.32
C ARG A 127 14.46 -5.98 3.71
N ALA A 128 13.39 -5.71 4.44
CA ALA A 128 13.07 -4.38 4.95
C ALA A 128 12.25 -4.46 6.25
N ILE A 129 12.20 -3.34 6.97
CA ILE A 129 11.21 -3.07 8.02
C ILE A 129 10.19 -2.10 7.43
N ILE A 130 8.91 -2.41 7.59
CA ILE A 130 7.83 -1.52 7.19
C ILE A 130 7.30 -0.85 8.44
N VAL A 131 7.66 0.42 8.62
CA VAL A 131 7.21 1.24 9.75
C VAL A 131 5.90 1.90 9.37
N LEU A 132 4.88 1.74 10.21
CA LEU A 132 3.52 2.19 9.95
C LEU A 132 3.08 3.16 11.04
N LYS A 133 2.78 4.40 10.63
CA LYS A 133 2.14 5.40 11.48
C LYS A 133 0.63 5.25 11.39
N ILE A 134 0.01 4.89 12.50
CA ILE A 134 -1.43 4.70 12.62
C ILE A 134 -2.11 6.07 12.52
N LYS A 135 -3.13 6.16 11.67
CA LYS A 135 -4.03 7.32 11.57
C LYS A 135 -5.36 7.08 12.29
N LYS A 136 -5.82 5.84 12.26
CA LYS A 136 -7.10 5.42 12.84
C LYS A 136 -7.09 3.92 13.05
N VAL A 137 -7.61 3.50 14.19
CA VAL A 137 -7.92 2.10 14.50
C VAL A 137 -9.40 1.90 14.31
N GLN A 138 -9.80 0.77 13.75
CA GLN A 138 -11.19 0.35 13.64
C GLN A 138 -11.34 -1.06 14.19
N THR A 139 -12.33 -1.27 15.04
CA THR A 139 -12.80 -2.61 15.40
C THR A 139 -14.19 -2.85 14.84
N SER A 140 -14.44 -4.08 14.41
CA SER A 140 -15.73 -4.55 13.91
C SER A 140 -15.97 -5.97 14.38
N CYS A 141 -17.24 -6.36 14.49
CA CYS A 141 -17.58 -7.73 14.86
C CYS A 141 -17.23 -8.70 13.72
N GLY A 142 -16.69 -9.86 14.08
CA GLY A 142 -16.26 -10.89 13.16
C GLY A 142 -17.16 -12.11 13.11
N PHE A 143 -18.48 -12.01 13.39
CA PHE A 143 -19.36 -13.19 13.52
C PHE A 143 -19.35 -14.14 12.31
N GLY A 144 -19.03 -13.65 11.10
CA GLY A 144 -18.89 -14.48 9.90
C GLY A 144 -17.49 -15.03 9.65
N VAL A 145 -16.49 -14.69 10.48
CA VAL A 145 -15.14 -15.26 10.39
C VAL A 145 -15.18 -16.64 11.05
N PRO A 146 -14.73 -17.70 10.36
CA PRO A 146 -14.79 -19.04 10.90
C PRO A 146 -13.90 -19.16 12.14
N MET A 147 -14.39 -19.89 13.14
CA MET A 147 -13.56 -20.37 14.23
C MET A 147 -12.76 -21.57 13.75
N ILE A 148 -11.53 -21.70 14.25
CA ILE A 148 -10.77 -22.94 14.11
C ILE A 148 -11.06 -23.75 15.37
N ASN A 149 -11.95 -24.75 15.24
CA ASN A 149 -12.19 -25.73 16.29
C ASN A 149 -11.50 -27.04 15.91
N ASN A 150 -10.65 -27.56 16.79
CA ASN A 150 -9.85 -28.76 16.54
C ASN A 150 -10.38 -30.00 17.26
N ASP A 151 -11.69 -30.04 17.57
CA ASP A 151 -12.31 -31.31 17.89
C ASP A 151 -12.32 -32.20 16.65
N LYS A 152 -11.40 -33.17 16.61
CA LYS A 152 -11.35 -34.26 15.61
C LYS A 152 -12.62 -35.13 15.58
N ASN A 153 -13.62 -34.83 16.41
CA ASN A 153 -14.89 -35.54 16.56
C ASN A 153 -16.13 -34.63 16.50
N ALA A 154 -16.04 -33.35 16.14
CA ALA A 154 -17.24 -32.52 16.03
C ALA A 154 -18.07 -32.93 14.80
N PRO A 155 -19.34 -33.34 14.95
CA PRO A 155 -20.22 -33.56 13.81
C PRO A 155 -20.41 -32.23 13.08
N LEU A 156 -20.16 -32.21 11.78
CA LEU A 156 -20.57 -31.13 10.90
C LEU A 156 -22.10 -31.18 10.76
N GLU A 157 -22.84 -30.72 11.78
CA GLU A 157 -24.26 -30.43 11.64
C GLU A 157 -24.44 -28.92 11.46
N GLY A 158 -24.46 -28.52 10.19
CA GLY A 158 -24.99 -27.23 9.80
C GLY A 158 -26.52 -27.30 9.78
N THR A 159 -27.16 -26.53 10.65
CA THR A 159 -28.44 -25.85 10.40
C THR A 159 -28.65 -24.80 11.49
N GLY A 160 -29.04 -23.59 11.08
CA GLY A 160 -28.91 -22.37 11.87
C GLY A 160 -29.78 -22.27 13.12
N ASP A 161 -29.36 -21.41 14.04
CA ASP A 161 -30.06 -20.15 14.28
C ASP A 161 -29.14 -19.18 15.03
N ALA A 162 -29.11 -17.93 14.56
CA ALA A 162 -28.18 -16.90 15.00
C ALA A 162 -28.65 -16.23 16.31
N VAL A 163 -28.77 -16.97 17.42
CA VAL A 163 -28.82 -16.38 18.77
C VAL A 163 -28.26 -17.38 19.78
N THR A 164 -26.96 -17.33 20.03
CA THR A 164 -26.40 -17.86 21.27
C THR A 164 -25.55 -16.76 21.90
N LEU A 165 -26.07 -16.23 23.00
CA LEU A 165 -25.31 -15.43 23.96
C LEU A 165 -24.27 -16.38 24.56
N VAL A 166 -23.02 -16.24 24.13
CA VAL A 166 -21.91 -16.98 24.72
C VAL A 166 -21.43 -16.18 25.92
N GLU A 167 -21.53 -16.79 27.09
CA GLU A 167 -20.94 -16.31 28.34
C GLU A 167 -19.42 -16.18 28.17
N HIS A 168 -18.87 -15.10 28.73
CA HIS A 168 -17.44 -14.79 28.66
C HIS A 168 -16.65 -15.73 29.56
N ASP A 169 -16.16 -16.84 29.01
CA ASP A 169 -15.01 -17.54 29.57
C ASP A 169 -13.73 -17.01 28.92
N GLU A 170 -12.80 -16.57 29.77
CA GLU A 170 -11.45 -16.11 29.42
C GLU A 170 -10.58 -17.28 28.97
N ASP A 171 -10.80 -17.82 27.77
CA ASP A 171 -9.90 -18.83 27.21
C ASP A 171 -8.93 -18.21 26.19
N THR A 172 -7.73 -17.91 26.68
CA THR A 172 -6.58 -17.35 25.94
C THR A 172 -5.82 -18.38 25.07
N THR A 173 -6.40 -19.54 24.78
CA THR A 173 -5.69 -20.71 24.23
C THR A 173 -5.66 -20.82 22.70
N ALA A 174 -6.23 -19.85 21.96
CA ALA A 174 -6.37 -19.91 20.49
C ALA A 174 -5.05 -19.99 19.67
N ASN A 175 -3.88 -19.79 20.30
CA ASN A 175 -2.58 -19.79 19.62
C ASN A 175 -1.81 -21.12 19.67
N GLU A 176 -2.18 -22.08 20.51
CA GLU A 176 -1.37 -23.31 20.71
C GLU A 176 -1.40 -24.26 19.49
N ASP A 177 -2.42 -24.14 18.65
CA ASP A 177 -2.69 -25.11 17.58
C ASP A 177 -2.24 -24.69 16.17
N TRP A 178 -1.72 -23.47 16.01
CA TRP A 178 -1.17 -23.01 14.73
C TRP A 178 0.26 -23.52 14.53
N LYS A 179 0.41 -24.56 13.70
CA LYS A 179 1.75 -25.07 13.35
C LYS A 179 2.49 -24.06 12.44
N PRO A 180 3.67 -23.56 12.85
CA PRO A 180 4.49 -22.70 12.01
C PRO A 180 4.85 -23.43 10.70
N ARG A 181 4.73 -22.74 9.57
CA ARG A 181 5.30 -23.24 8.30
C ARG A 181 6.76 -22.84 8.23
N GLU A 182 7.66 -23.79 8.46
CA GLU A 182 9.11 -23.57 8.30
C GLU A 182 9.55 -23.43 6.83
N THR A 183 8.63 -23.57 5.86
CA THR A 183 8.95 -23.57 4.43
C THR A 183 9.63 -22.28 3.98
N MET A 184 9.18 -21.13 4.50
CA MET A 184 9.77 -19.82 4.15
C MET A 184 11.19 -19.69 4.73
N ASP A 185 11.38 -20.04 6.00
CA ASP A 185 12.69 -19.99 6.63
C ASP A 185 13.67 -20.97 5.98
N THR A 186 13.23 -22.20 5.70
CA THR A 186 14.03 -23.22 5.02
C THR A 186 14.42 -22.79 3.61
N TRP A 187 13.47 -22.23 2.85
CA TRP A 187 13.75 -21.68 1.51
C TRP A 187 14.76 -20.54 1.60
N ALA A 188 14.57 -19.60 2.54
CA ALA A 188 15.45 -18.46 2.71
C ALA A 188 16.87 -18.89 3.14
N ARG A 189 17.01 -19.85 4.06
CA ARG A 189 18.31 -20.43 4.45
C ARG A 189 19.01 -21.07 3.25
N LYS A 190 18.29 -21.90 2.48
CA LYS A 190 18.84 -22.54 1.28
C LYS A 190 19.30 -21.52 0.24
N MET A 191 18.55 -20.42 0.06
CA MET A 191 18.93 -19.34 -0.85
C MET A 191 20.14 -18.56 -0.33
N LEU A 192 20.26 -18.35 0.99
CA LEU A 192 21.42 -17.72 1.61
C LEU A 192 22.69 -18.57 1.51
N GLU A 193 22.57 -19.88 1.75
CA GLU A 193 23.67 -20.85 1.61
C GLU A 193 24.22 -20.87 0.18
N LYS A 194 23.33 -20.76 -0.81
CA LYS A 194 23.71 -20.67 -2.22
C LYS A 194 24.15 -19.28 -2.68
N GLN A 195 24.05 -18.27 -1.81
CA GLN A 195 24.28 -16.85 -2.14
C GLN A 195 23.35 -16.28 -3.24
N GLU A 196 22.23 -16.96 -3.54
CA GLU A 196 21.29 -16.60 -4.62
C GLU A 196 20.18 -15.63 -4.15
N LEU A 197 20.06 -15.37 -2.84
CA LEU A 197 18.97 -14.55 -2.30
C LEU A 197 18.97 -13.11 -2.88
N MET A 198 20.16 -12.53 -3.05
CA MET A 198 20.30 -11.18 -3.61
C MET A 198 19.92 -11.14 -5.09
N ASP A 199 20.29 -12.16 -5.86
CA ASP A 199 19.91 -12.29 -7.28
C ASP A 199 18.41 -12.51 -7.43
N TYR A 200 17.79 -13.26 -6.52
CA TYR A 200 16.34 -13.41 -6.48
C TYR A 200 15.65 -12.07 -6.20
N GLN A 201 16.11 -11.31 -5.20
CA GLN A 201 15.57 -9.98 -4.91
C GLN A 201 15.75 -9.03 -6.10
N LYS A 202 16.93 -9.05 -6.72
CA LYS A 202 17.26 -8.28 -7.93
C LYS A 202 16.23 -8.54 -9.04
N MET A 203 15.91 -9.79 -9.32
CA MET A 203 14.97 -10.15 -10.38
C MET A 203 13.50 -9.92 -10.01
N SER A 204 13.10 -10.26 -8.78
CA SER A 204 11.68 -10.32 -8.40
C SER A 204 11.18 -9.12 -7.61
N ASN A 205 12.06 -8.25 -7.11
CA ASN A 205 11.68 -7.18 -6.17
C ASN A 205 12.10 -5.77 -6.61
N HIS A 206 12.58 -5.61 -7.83
CA HIS A 206 12.95 -4.29 -8.36
C HIS A 206 11.74 -3.47 -8.84
N GLN A 207 10.60 -4.11 -9.12
CA GLN A 207 9.39 -3.48 -9.65
C GLN A 207 8.13 -4.22 -9.20
N SER A 208 7.01 -3.51 -9.13
CA SER A 208 5.67 -4.06 -8.89
C SER A 208 5.01 -4.56 -10.18
N LEU A 209 3.87 -5.27 -10.05
CA LEU A 209 3.04 -5.71 -11.18
C LEU A 209 2.58 -4.53 -12.07
N ASP A 210 2.27 -3.40 -11.44
CA ASP A 210 1.82 -2.18 -12.13
C ASP A 210 2.97 -1.33 -12.70
N GLY A 211 4.20 -1.81 -12.58
CA GLY A 211 5.40 -1.13 -13.07
C GLY A 211 5.99 -0.11 -12.09
N LEU A 212 5.55 -0.08 -10.83
CA LEU A 212 6.05 0.89 -9.85
C LEU A 212 7.44 0.49 -9.32
N PRO A 213 8.31 1.46 -8.99
CA PRO A 213 9.61 1.15 -8.42
C PRO A 213 9.52 0.32 -7.14
N GLY A 214 10.30 -0.76 -7.09
CA GLY A 214 10.41 -1.68 -5.96
C GLY A 214 11.57 -1.36 -5.02
N LEU A 215 12.11 -2.41 -4.41
CA LEU A 215 13.20 -2.38 -3.45
C LEU A 215 14.43 -1.67 -4.04
N LEU A 216 14.90 -0.61 -3.37
CA LEU A 216 16.01 0.21 -3.82
C LEU A 216 17.30 -0.61 -3.92
N SER A 217 17.55 -1.54 -2.98
CA SER A 217 18.69 -2.45 -3.05
C SER A 217 18.63 -3.36 -4.28
N ALA A 218 17.46 -3.87 -4.65
CA ALA A 218 17.28 -4.71 -5.85
C ALA A 218 17.49 -3.91 -7.14
N ARG A 219 16.95 -2.68 -7.19
CA ARG A 219 17.11 -1.76 -8.33
C ARG A 219 18.56 -1.34 -8.54
N ARG A 220 19.29 -1.06 -7.45
CA ARG A 220 20.73 -0.79 -7.49
C ARG A 220 21.52 -2.01 -7.97
N ALA A 221 21.18 -3.21 -7.50
CA ALA A 221 21.83 -4.44 -7.95
C ALA A 221 21.55 -4.77 -9.43
N LEU A 222 20.49 -4.23 -10.02
CA LEU A 222 20.19 -4.27 -11.47
C LEU A 222 20.92 -3.20 -12.29
N ASP A 223 21.75 -2.34 -11.67
CA ASP A 223 22.38 -1.20 -12.33
C ASP A 223 21.37 -0.28 -13.04
N GLN A 224 20.16 -0.18 -12.50
CA GLN A 224 19.15 0.73 -13.03
C GLN A 224 19.56 2.19 -12.82
N ASN A 225 19.35 3.02 -13.85
CA ASN A 225 19.40 4.46 -13.68
C ASN A 225 18.14 4.91 -12.92
N LEU A 226 18.28 5.06 -11.59
CA LEU A 226 17.18 5.38 -10.68
C LEU A 226 16.43 6.65 -11.09
N ALA A 227 17.15 7.69 -11.55
CA ALA A 227 16.53 8.95 -11.96
C ALA A 227 15.62 8.76 -13.19
N ILE A 228 16.05 7.96 -14.16
CA ILE A 228 15.25 7.67 -15.36
C ILE A 228 14.01 6.84 -14.99
N GLU A 229 14.19 5.76 -14.24
CA GLU A 229 13.07 4.88 -13.87
C GLU A 229 12.06 5.56 -12.94
N ASP A 230 12.52 6.37 -11.98
CA ASP A 230 11.63 7.15 -11.11
C ASP A 230 10.87 8.23 -11.90
N THR A 231 11.54 8.87 -12.87
CA THR A 231 10.89 9.83 -13.79
C THR A 231 9.83 9.14 -14.65
N LYS A 232 10.15 7.97 -15.20
CA LYS A 232 9.20 7.15 -15.97
C LYS A 232 8.00 6.74 -15.13
N ALA A 233 8.22 6.27 -13.90
CA ALA A 233 7.14 5.93 -12.98
C ALA A 233 6.26 7.14 -12.63
N TRP A 234 6.88 8.32 -12.44
CA TRP A 234 6.15 9.56 -12.24
C TRP A 234 5.29 9.94 -13.46
N PHE A 235 5.84 9.85 -14.68
CA PHE A 235 5.07 10.10 -15.90
C PHE A 235 3.90 9.13 -16.06
N GLN A 236 4.12 7.83 -15.80
CA GLN A 236 3.04 6.84 -15.80
C GLN A 236 1.94 7.20 -14.81
N LYS A 237 2.32 7.60 -13.59
CA LYS A 237 1.37 8.05 -12.56
C LYS A 237 0.55 9.26 -13.02
N VAL A 238 1.18 10.25 -13.65
CA VAL A 238 0.49 11.44 -14.17
C VAL A 238 -0.43 11.08 -15.34
N SER A 239 0.04 10.23 -16.26
CA SER A 239 -0.73 9.78 -17.43
C SER A 239 -2.01 9.02 -17.04
N ARG A 240 -2.01 8.35 -15.89
CA ARG A 240 -3.20 7.64 -15.38
C ARG A 240 -4.22 8.57 -14.70
N GLN A 241 -3.93 9.87 -14.57
CA GLN A 241 -4.84 10.90 -14.01
C GLN A 241 -5.44 11.77 -15.11
N GLN A 242 -6.07 11.16 -16.10
CA GLN A 242 -6.60 11.86 -17.27
C GLN A 242 -7.52 13.03 -16.88
N ASP A 243 -8.43 12.83 -15.93
CA ASP A 243 -9.36 13.87 -15.47
C ASP A 243 -8.64 15.09 -14.89
N ALA A 244 -7.61 14.88 -14.07
CA ALA A 244 -6.85 15.98 -13.47
C ALA A 244 -6.04 16.75 -14.52
N VAL A 245 -5.48 16.04 -15.51
CA VAL A 245 -4.76 16.65 -16.63
C VAL A 245 -5.72 17.46 -17.50
N PHE A 246 -6.86 16.91 -17.88
CA PHE A 246 -7.88 17.64 -18.66
C PHE A 246 -8.40 18.86 -17.90
N PHE A 247 -8.65 18.72 -16.59
CA PHE A 247 -9.06 19.83 -15.74
C PHE A 247 -7.99 20.93 -15.68
N GLY A 248 -6.71 20.56 -15.54
CA GLY A 248 -5.60 21.51 -15.54
C GLY A 248 -5.43 22.24 -16.86
N ILE A 249 -5.55 21.53 -17.99
CA ILE A 249 -5.54 22.15 -19.33
C ILE A 249 -6.72 23.11 -19.48
N GLY A 250 -7.92 22.70 -19.06
CA GLY A 250 -9.12 23.53 -19.10
C GLY A 250 -8.97 24.81 -18.27
N LEU A 251 -8.43 24.71 -17.05
CA LEU A 251 -8.15 25.85 -16.19
C LEU A 251 -7.09 26.79 -16.80
N GLY A 252 -6.07 26.23 -17.45
CA GLY A 252 -5.04 26.99 -18.17
C GLY A 252 -5.61 27.76 -19.35
N VAL A 253 -6.45 27.13 -20.17
CA VAL A 253 -7.14 27.79 -21.29
C VAL A 253 -8.07 28.89 -20.78
N LEU A 254 -8.83 28.63 -19.70
CA LEU A 254 -9.69 29.63 -19.08
C LEU A 254 -8.88 30.84 -18.59
N LEU A 255 -7.75 30.60 -17.90
CA LEU A 255 -6.86 31.67 -17.44
C LEU A 255 -6.31 32.47 -18.62
N MET A 256 -5.90 31.81 -19.70
CA MET A 256 -5.43 32.49 -20.93
C MET A 256 -6.52 33.38 -21.53
N ILE A 257 -7.76 32.90 -21.60
CA ILE A 257 -8.90 33.69 -22.08
C ILE A 257 -9.12 34.92 -21.20
N VAL A 258 -9.11 34.75 -19.87
CA VAL A 258 -9.27 35.86 -18.92
C VAL A 258 -8.16 36.90 -19.08
N LEU A 259 -6.89 36.47 -19.13
CA LEU A 259 -5.76 37.36 -19.34
C LEU A 259 -5.84 38.10 -20.68
N SER A 260 -6.39 37.46 -21.71
CA SER A 260 -6.62 38.10 -23.00
C SER A 260 -7.75 39.12 -22.98
N LEU A 261 -8.84 38.85 -22.25
CA LEU A 261 -9.97 39.78 -22.11
C LEU A 261 -9.60 41.03 -21.29
N VAL A 262 -8.74 40.88 -20.28
CA VAL A 262 -8.25 41.99 -19.44
C VAL A 262 -7.12 42.78 -20.15
N GLY A 263 -6.72 42.36 -21.35
CA GLY A 263 -5.69 43.06 -22.15
C GLY A 263 -4.26 42.86 -21.64
N VAL A 264 -4.06 41.95 -20.68
CA VAL A 264 -2.72 41.60 -20.15
C VAL A 264 -1.95 40.74 -21.16
N LEU A 265 -2.66 39.91 -21.93
CA LEU A 265 -2.04 38.98 -22.88
C LEU A 265 -2.74 39.03 -24.25
N SER A 266 -2.09 39.53 -25.29
CA SER A 266 -2.66 39.48 -26.64
C SER A 266 -2.47 38.08 -27.25
N ILE A 267 -3.47 37.22 -27.11
CA ILE A 267 -3.49 35.94 -27.82
C ILE A 267 -4.03 36.23 -29.23
N ARG A 268 -3.22 36.04 -30.27
CA ARG A 268 -3.69 35.98 -31.66
C ARG A 268 -3.85 34.51 -32.04
N PRO A 269 -5.03 33.88 -31.84
CA PRO A 269 -5.21 32.48 -32.18
C PRO A 269 -5.35 32.33 -33.70
N LEU A 270 -4.22 32.29 -34.40
CA LEU A 270 -4.11 32.09 -35.87
C LEU A 270 -4.90 30.88 -36.36
N PHE A 271 -5.03 29.84 -35.52
CA PHE A 271 -5.83 28.65 -35.81
C PHE A 271 -7.34 28.92 -35.78
N LEU A 272 -7.87 29.68 -34.81
CA LEU A 272 -9.28 30.07 -34.79
C LEU A 272 -9.63 30.93 -36.00
N TYR A 273 -8.72 31.82 -36.39
CA TYR A 273 -8.90 32.65 -37.59
C TYR A 273 -9.00 31.79 -38.85
N HIS A 274 -8.13 30.79 -39.02
CA HIS A 274 -8.21 29.84 -40.13
C HIS A 274 -9.50 29.00 -40.10
N PHE A 275 -9.91 28.52 -38.92
CA PHE A 275 -11.12 27.71 -38.78
C PHE A 275 -12.39 28.51 -39.07
N LEU A 276 -12.50 29.74 -38.55
CA LEU A 276 -13.62 30.64 -38.80
C LEU A 276 -13.69 31.08 -40.26
N ASN A 277 -12.54 31.34 -40.90
CA ASN A 277 -12.49 31.63 -42.33
C ASN A 277 -12.88 30.41 -43.17
N TYR A 278 -12.46 29.21 -42.78
CA TYR A 278 -12.89 27.97 -43.43
C TYR A 278 -14.41 27.78 -43.33
N GLN A 279 -15.01 28.03 -42.16
CA GLN A 279 -16.47 28.00 -42.02
C GLN A 279 -17.17 29.11 -42.82
N ARG A 280 -16.66 30.35 -42.84
CA ARG A 280 -17.22 31.42 -43.69
C ARG A 280 -17.23 31.06 -45.18
N ARG A 281 -16.16 30.41 -45.67
CA ARG A 281 -16.07 29.93 -47.05
C ARG A 281 -17.17 28.91 -47.37
N GLN A 282 -17.49 28.01 -46.44
CA GLN A 282 -18.57 27.03 -46.61
C GLN A 282 -19.97 27.68 -46.64
N ILE A 283 -20.13 28.86 -46.02
CA ILE A 283 -21.41 29.59 -45.95
C ILE A 283 -21.50 30.67 -47.04
N GLY A 284 -20.50 30.77 -47.92
CA GLY A 284 -20.49 31.72 -49.06
C GLY A 284 -20.25 33.18 -48.67
N VAL A 285 -19.76 33.45 -47.46
CA VAL A 285 -19.44 34.81 -47.00
C VAL A 285 -18.03 35.19 -47.47
N PRO A 286 -17.84 36.26 -48.26
CA PRO A 286 -16.52 36.67 -48.74
C PRO A 286 -15.59 37.12 -47.62
N GLU A 287 -14.29 36.87 -47.78
CA GLU A 287 -13.26 37.24 -46.79
C GLU A 287 -13.15 38.75 -46.62
N GLU A 288 -13.12 39.23 -45.37
CA GLU A 288 -12.64 40.58 -45.10
C GLU A 288 -11.12 40.58 -45.16
N SER A 289 -10.57 41.24 -46.17
CA SER A 289 -9.14 41.46 -46.32
C SER A 289 -8.64 42.37 -45.20
N VAL A 290 -7.92 41.81 -44.22
CA VAL A 290 -7.29 42.57 -43.11
C VAL A 290 -6.07 43.40 -43.58
N HIS A 291 -5.69 43.35 -44.87
CA HIS A 291 -4.73 44.27 -45.45
C HIS A 291 -5.41 45.33 -46.32
N LYS A 292 -5.92 46.37 -45.68
CA LYS A 292 -6.02 47.70 -46.30
C LYS A 292 -5.32 48.72 -45.41
N SER A 293 -4.31 49.37 -46.00
CA SER A 293 -3.71 50.65 -45.62
C SER A 293 -2.56 50.65 -44.60
N GLU A 294 -1.37 50.26 -45.04
CA GLU A 294 -0.16 51.05 -44.75
C GLU A 294 0.47 51.48 -46.09
N LEU A 295 -0.04 52.60 -46.61
CA LEU A 295 0.59 53.52 -47.57
C LEU A 295 -0.06 54.89 -47.39
#